data_AF-A0A8I2K2D3-F1
#
_entry.id   AF-A0A8I2K2D3-F1
#
_cell.length_a   1.000
_cell.length_b   1.000
_cell.length_c   1.000
_cell.angle_alpha   90.00
_cell.angle_beta   90.00
_cell.angle_gamma   90.00
#
_symmetry.space_group_name_H-M   'P 1'
#
loop_
_entity.id
_entity.type
_entity.pdbx_description
1 polymer ?
#
loop_
_entity_poly.entity_id
_entity_poly.type
_entity_poly.pdbx_seq_one_letter_code
_entity_poly.pdbx_strand_id
1 'polypeptide(L)' 'MEQATNKNRLTNLQLELVKLFSYNLNEKQLLEIKDLLAKYFADKATQEMDKVWQEKGLTNETMDTWLNEHLRATSK' A
#
# COMPACT_ATOMS: atom_id res chain seq x y z
N MET A 1 -22.82 -5.49 -17.53
CA MET A 1 -21.89 -6.17 -18.46
C MET A 1 -21.09 -7.16 -17.64
N GLU A 2 -21.34 -8.42 -17.95
CA GLU A 2 -20.89 -9.63 -17.26
C GLU A 2 -19.43 -9.90 -17.63
N GLN A 3 -18.51 -9.82 -16.65
CA GLN A 3 -17.15 -10.30 -16.87
C GLN A 3 -17.04 -11.72 -16.34
N ALA A 4 -17.19 -12.67 -17.27
CA ALA A 4 -16.81 -14.05 -17.09
C ALA A 4 -15.36 -14.12 -16.60
N THR A 5 -15.17 -14.74 -15.43
CA THR A 5 -13.89 -14.94 -14.77
C THR A 5 -12.99 -15.84 -15.61
N ASN A 6 -12.14 -15.24 -16.44
CA ASN A 6 -11.06 -15.96 -17.10
C ASN A 6 -9.92 -16.17 -16.09
N LYS A 7 -10.10 -17.13 -15.17
CA LYS A 7 -9.20 -17.48 -14.07
C LYS A 7 -7.76 -17.83 -14.48
N ASN A 8 -7.46 -17.90 -15.79
CA ASN A 8 -6.18 -18.36 -16.34
C ASN A 8 -5.37 -17.27 -17.07
N ARG A 9 -5.75 -15.99 -17.01
CA ARG A 9 -4.95 -14.92 -17.61
C ARG A 9 -4.19 -14.16 -16.53
N LEU A 10 -2.86 -14.13 -16.67
CA LEU A 10 -2.00 -13.31 -15.82
C LEU A 10 -2.40 -11.83 -15.94
N THR A 11 -2.42 -11.12 -14.81
CA THR A 11 -2.52 -9.67 -14.77
C THR A 11 -1.34 -9.02 -15.48
N ASN A 12 -1.49 -7.75 -15.87
CA ASN A 12 -0.39 -6.98 -16.46
C ASN A 12 0.88 -6.98 -15.57
N LEU A 13 0.72 -6.79 -14.25
CA LEU A 13 1.83 -6.83 -13.30
C LEU A 13 2.49 -8.22 -13.27
N GLN A 14 1.70 -9.29 -13.23
CA GLN A 14 2.24 -10.65 -13.26
C GLN A 14 3.02 -10.92 -14.55
N LEU A 15 2.55 -10.44 -15.71
CA LEU A 15 3.27 -10.56 -16.98
C LEU A 15 4.62 -9.83 -16.95
N GLU A 16 4.67 -8.60 -16.41
CA GLU A 16 5.93 -7.86 -16.27
C GLU A 16 6.90 -8.54 -15.30
N LEU A 17 6.42 -9.05 -14.16
CA LEU A 17 7.26 -9.81 -13.22
C LEU A 17 7.83 -11.08 -13.85
N VAL A 18 7.06 -11.79 -14.68
CA VAL A 18 7.54 -12.97 -15.41
C VAL A 18 8.65 -12.58 -16.40
N LYS A 19 8.54 -11.44 -17.08
CA LYS A 19 9.64 -10.93 -17.93
C LYS A 19 10.88 -10.64 -17.10
N LEU A 20 10.73 -10.12 -15.87
CA LEU A 20 11.87 -9.87 -14.98
C LEU A 20 12.62 -11.15 -14.60
N PHE A 21 11.94 -12.29 -14.51
CA PHE A 21 12.59 -13.59 -14.23
C PHE A 21 13.53 -14.06 -15.34
N SER A 22 13.42 -13.52 -16.56
CA SER A 22 14.40 -13.78 -17.63
C SER A 22 15.77 -13.17 -17.33
N TYR A 23 15.83 -12.17 -16.44
CA TYR A 23 17.08 -11.61 -15.95
C TYR A 23 17.52 -12.36 -14.70
N ASN A 24 18.76 -12.86 -14.70
CA ASN A 24 19.36 -13.45 -13.50
C ASN A 24 19.81 -12.35 -12.54
N LEU A 25 18.84 -11.77 -11.82
CA LEU A 25 19.09 -10.71 -10.84
C LEU A 25 19.83 -11.30 -9.63
N ASN A 26 20.87 -10.59 -9.19
CA ASN A 26 21.48 -10.92 -7.90
C ASN A 26 20.58 -10.45 -6.74
N GLU A 27 20.87 -10.93 -5.53
CA GLU A 27 20.07 -10.60 -4.34
C GLU A 27 19.93 -9.10 -4.08
N LYS A 28 20.98 -8.31 -4.34
CA LYS A 28 20.97 -6.85 -4.18
C LYS A 28 19.96 -6.20 -5.11
N GLN A 29 19.96 -6.58 -6.38
CA GLN A 29 19.01 -6.06 -7.39
C GLN A 29 17.57 -6.46 -7.07
N LEU A 30 17.35 -7.70 -6.61
CA LEU A 30 16.03 -8.14 -6.18
C LEU A 30 15.53 -7.32 -4.97
N LEU A 31 16.41 -7.03 -4.01
CA LEU A 31 16.08 -6.21 -2.84
C LEU A 31 15.75 -4.76 -3.24
N GLU A 32 16.52 -4.18 -4.17
CA GLU A 32 16.25 -2.83 -4.71
C GLU A 32 14.87 -2.74 -5.37
N ILE A 33 14.47 -3.75 -6.15
CA ILE A 33 13.13 -3.80 -6.77
C ILE A 33 12.04 -3.90 -5.69
N LYS A 34 12.24 -4.73 -4.67
CA LYS A 34 11.29 -4.84 -3.54
C LYS A 34 11.13 -3.51 -2.81
N ASP A 35 12.23 -2.81 -2.55
CA ASP A 35 12.24 -1.51 -1.89
C ASP A 35 11.52 -0.44 -2.75
N LEU A 36 11.76 -0.42 -4.07
CA LEU A 36 11.04 0.46 -4.99
C LEU A 36 9.52 0.24 -4.96
N LEU A 37 9.08 -1.03 -4.98
CA LEU A 37 7.66 -1.36 -4.88
C LEU A 37 7.07 -0.96 -3.52
N ALA A 38 7.79 -1.23 -2.42
CA ALA A 38 7.35 -0.89 -1.08
C ALA A 38 7.16 0.62 -0.93
N LYS A 39 8.13 1.42 -1.39
CA LYS A 39 8.05 2.89 -1.39
C LYS A 39 6.85 3.39 -2.19
N TYR A 40 6.67 2.89 -3.42
CA TYR A 40 5.54 3.29 -4.26
C TYR A 40 4.19 3.07 -3.57
N PHE A 41 3.99 1.90 -2.95
CA PHE A 41 2.73 1.61 -2.26
C PHE A 41 2.58 2.38 -0.94
N ALA A 42 3.66 2.62 -0.21
CA ALA A 42 3.64 3.46 1.00
C ALA A 42 3.27 4.91 0.66
N ASP A 43 3.85 5.48 -0.40
CA ASP A 43 3.52 6.82 -0.87
C ASP A 43 2.06 6.92 -1.31
N LYS A 44 1.56 5.89 -2.02
CA LYS A 44 0.15 5.82 -2.41
C LYS A 44 -0.77 5.73 -1.22
N ALA A 45 -0.47 4.87 -0.25
CA ALA A 45 -1.26 4.75 0.97
C ALA A 45 -1.31 6.07 1.75
N THR A 46 -0.18 6.77 1.86
CA THR A 46 -0.08 8.08 2.51
C THR A 46 -0.95 9.12 1.79
N GLN A 47 -0.83 9.22 0.45
CA GLN A 47 -1.65 10.13 -0.35
C GLN A 47 -3.15 9.88 -0.20
N GLU A 48 -3.59 8.62 -0.19
CA GLU A 48 -5.00 8.30 0.00
C GLU A 48 -5.46 8.60 1.44
N MET A 49 -4.61 8.37 2.44
CA MET A 49 -4.90 8.75 3.82
C MET A 49 -5.04 10.26 3.98
N ASP A 50 -4.16 11.05 3.36
CA ASP A 50 -4.24 12.52 3.36
C ASP A 50 -5.57 13.01 2.75
N LYS A 51 -6.02 12.39 1.66
CA LYS A 51 -7.34 12.72 1.06
C LYS A 51 -8.47 12.42 2.03
N VAL A 52 -8.48 11.23 2.62
CA VAL A 52 -9.50 10.84 3.61
C VAL A 52 -9.47 11.80 4.81
N TRP A 53 -8.28 12.22 5.23
CA TRP A 53 -8.08 13.18 6.32
C TRP A 53 -8.75 14.52 6.01
N GLN A 54 -8.53 15.05 4.80
CA GLN A 54 -9.13 16.29 4.33
C GLN A 54 -10.64 16.16 4.12
N GLU A 55 -11.11 15.12 3.43
CA GLU A 55 -12.53 14.89 3.14
C GLU A 55 -13.38 14.75 4.40
N LYS A 56 -12.82 14.14 5.46
CA LYS A 56 -13.49 13.99 6.75
C LYS A 56 -13.29 15.17 7.68
N GLY A 57 -12.55 16.21 7.26
CA GLY A 57 -12.25 17.37 8.09
C GLY A 57 -11.49 17.01 9.36
N LEU A 58 -10.68 15.94 9.33
CA LEU A 58 -9.89 15.54 10.49
C LEU A 58 -8.86 16.62 10.78
N THR A 59 -8.70 16.95 12.05
CA THR A 59 -7.76 17.99 12.51
C THR A 59 -6.78 17.39 13.52
N ASN A 60 -5.78 18.19 13.91
CA ASN A 60 -4.91 17.84 15.01
C ASN A 60 -5.70 17.53 16.29
N GLU A 61 -6.83 18.21 16.51
CA GLU A 61 -7.72 17.95 17.65
C GLU A 61 -8.38 16.56 17.57
N THR A 62 -8.64 16.07 16.36
CA THR A 62 -9.12 14.69 16.15
C THR A 62 -8.04 13.69 16.53
N MET A 63 -6.79 13.97 16.17
CA MET A 63 -5.63 13.17 16.56
C MET A 63 -5.46 13.16 18.09
N ASP A 64 -5.56 14.31 18.74
CA ASP A 64 -5.48 14.45 20.20
C ASP A 64 -6.60 13.67 20.90
N THR A 65 -7.80 13.69 20.33
CA THR A 65 -8.95 12.93 20.86
C THR A 65 -8.68 11.42 20.82
N TRP A 66 -8.22 10.89 19.68
CA TRP A 66 -7.92 9.47 19.53
C TRP A 66 -6.75 9.01 20.42
N LEU A 67 -5.71 9.84 20.57
CA LEU A 67 -4.59 9.54 21.47
C LEU A 67 -5.07 9.39 22.92
N ASN A 68 -5.92 10.32 23.37
CA ASN A 68 -6.48 10.29 24.72
C ASN A 68 -7.46 9.12 24.94
N GLU A 69 -8.24 8.73 23.93
CA GLU A 69 -9.08 7.52 23.99
C GLU A 69 -8.25 6.24 24.14
N HIS A 70 -7.14 6.12 23.39
CA HIS A 70 -6.26 4.96 23.49
C HIS A 70 -5.60 4.84 24.88
N LEU A 71 -5.18 5.97 25.46
CA LEU A 71 -4.62 6.00 26.82
C LEU A 71 -5.64 5.58 27.90
N ARG A 72 -6.91 5.91 27.72
CA ARG A 72 -7.99 5.44 28.61
C ARG A 72 -8.21 3.94 28.49
N ALA A 73 -8.15 3.38 27.28
CA ALA A 73 -8.35 1.95 27.04
C ALA A 73 -7.19 1.08 27.54
N THR A 74 -5.96 1.60 27.56
CA THR A 74 -4.75 0.90 28.02
C THR A 74 -4.48 1.04 29.53
N SER A 75 -5.11 2.00 30.20
CA SER A 75 -4.99 2.23 31.65
C SER A 75 -5.87 1.33 32.52
N LYS A 76 -6.48 0.28 31.95
CA LYS A 76 -7.44 -0.63 32.60
C LYS A 76 -6.93 -2.07 32.56
#